data_AF-A0A1H7J395-F1
#
_entry.id   AF-A0A1H7J395-F1
#
_cell.length_a   1.000
_cell.length_b   1.000
_cell.length_c   1.000
_cell.angle_alpha   90.00
_cell.angle_beta   90.00
_cell.angle_gamma   90.00
#
_symmetry.space_group_name_H-M   'P 1'
#
loop_
_entity.id
_entity.type
_entity.pdbx_description
1 polymer ?
#
loop_
_entity_poly.entity_id
_entity_poly.type
_entity_poly.pdbx_seq_one_letter_code
_entity_poly.pdbx_strand_id
1 'polypeptide(L)'
;MTSGRLWLAALCLLATGCDEEGAPCTDCPALEGRYALVFAEGTLPAACASEGVGLPRGPLDLQRSGSQLTGSVEGVALQGSVYANSTFLLLGSQGLDGGSDSLSFNGTYSGGSPDGGTDAQLTGSLTRGFTRAGSATAPCSLVRSFTATRQ
;
A
#
# COMPACT_ATOMS: atom_id res chain seq x y z
N MET A 1 23.28 47.47 -48.16
CA MET A 1 22.04 47.07 -47.46
C MET A 1 22.06 45.55 -47.36
N THR A 2 22.78 44.98 -46.38
CA THR A 2 22.33 44.61 -45.02
C THR A 2 21.39 43.40 -44.99
N SER A 3 21.93 42.30 -44.44
CA SER A 3 21.28 41.27 -43.61
C SER A 3 20.33 40.28 -44.32
N GLY A 4 20.50 38.96 -44.28
CA GLY A 4 21.12 38.11 -43.27
C GLY A 4 20.08 37.69 -42.24
N ARG A 5 19.59 36.43 -42.31
CA ARG A 5 18.99 35.65 -41.20
C ARG A 5 18.42 34.30 -41.70
N LEU A 6 19.27 33.27 -41.65
CA LEU A 6 18.85 31.87 -41.55
C LEU A 6 18.30 31.65 -40.14
N TRP A 7 17.00 31.36 -40.03
CA TRP A 7 16.40 30.89 -38.79
C TRP A 7 16.31 29.37 -38.82
N LEU A 8 17.19 28.73 -38.04
CA LEU A 8 16.95 27.40 -37.48
C LEU A 8 15.83 27.51 -36.43
N ALA A 9 14.77 26.73 -36.59
CA ALA A 9 13.88 26.33 -35.50
C ALA A 9 13.52 24.87 -35.76
N ALA A 10 14.34 23.93 -35.28
CA ALA A 10 14.33 23.38 -33.93
C ALA A 10 13.09 22.49 -33.70
N LEU A 11 13.38 21.19 -33.67
CA LEU A 11 12.53 20.06 -33.31
C LEU A 11 11.51 20.38 -32.20
N CYS A 12 10.23 20.24 -32.51
CA CYS A 12 9.20 19.90 -31.52
C CYS A 12 9.01 18.37 -31.52
N LEU A 13 9.97 17.66 -30.95
CA LEU A 13 9.80 16.29 -30.46
C LEU A 13 10.01 16.40 -28.95
N LEU A 14 8.94 16.26 -28.16
CA LEU A 14 8.82 16.03 -26.70
C LEU A 14 7.38 16.45 -26.34
N ALA A 15 6.49 15.63 -25.77
CA ALA A 15 6.67 14.44 -24.97
C ALA A 15 5.56 13.41 -25.27
N THR A 16 6.00 12.18 -25.35
CA THR A 16 5.22 10.96 -25.17
C THR A 16 4.39 11.04 -23.88
N GLY A 17 3.15 10.54 -23.94
CA GLY A 17 2.31 10.38 -22.76
C GLY A 17 3.04 9.58 -21.67
N CYS A 18 3.19 10.21 -20.51
CA CYS A 18 3.43 9.50 -19.26
C CYS A 18 2.06 9.34 -18.63
N ASP A 19 1.47 8.16 -18.82
CA ASP A 19 0.46 7.66 -17.91
C ASP A 19 1.14 7.59 -16.52
N GLU A 20 0.92 8.60 -15.68
CA GLU A 20 1.54 8.75 -14.35
C GLU A 20 0.93 7.77 -13.33
N GLU A 21 0.76 6.52 -13.74
CA GLU A 21 0.29 5.45 -12.87
C GLU A 21 1.47 4.98 -12.00
N GLY A 22 1.63 5.64 -10.85
CA GLY A 22 2.66 5.31 -9.85
C GLY A 22 3.77 6.34 -9.65
N ALA A 23 3.62 7.57 -10.17
CA ALA A 23 4.52 8.66 -9.81
C ALA A 23 4.44 8.97 -8.29
N PRO A 24 5.58 9.25 -7.62
CA PRO A 24 5.55 9.69 -6.22
C PRO A 24 4.80 11.02 -6.12
N CYS A 25 3.93 11.15 -5.13
CA CYS A 25 3.20 12.40 -4.91
C CYS A 25 4.14 13.53 -4.45
N THR A 26 3.89 14.74 -4.95
CA THR A 26 4.51 16.00 -4.48
C THR A 26 3.62 16.69 -3.44
N ASP A 27 2.31 16.67 -3.67
CA ASP A 27 1.26 17.01 -2.70
C ASP A 27 0.52 15.73 -2.31
N CYS A 28 0.97 15.09 -1.23
CA CYS A 28 0.49 13.78 -0.81
C CYS A 28 -0.71 13.93 0.13
N PRO A 29 -1.72 13.05 0.01
CA PRO A 29 -2.84 13.03 0.95
C PRO A 29 -2.33 12.80 2.38
N ALA A 30 -3.01 13.40 3.35
CA ALA A 30 -2.71 13.31 4.79
C ALA A 30 -3.12 11.93 5.37
N LEU A 31 -2.44 10.88 4.91
CA LEU A 31 -2.70 9.46 5.15
C LEU A 31 -2.16 8.96 6.51
N GLU A 32 -1.29 9.71 7.17
CA GLU A 32 -0.75 9.38 8.50
C GLU A 32 -1.85 9.17 9.56
N GLY A 33 -1.66 8.36 10.59
CA GLY A 33 -2.63 8.19 11.68
C GLY A 33 -2.96 6.74 11.98
N ARG A 34 -3.96 6.54 12.85
CA ARG A 34 -4.35 5.22 13.35
C ARG A 34 -5.66 4.79 12.72
N TYR A 35 -5.68 3.61 12.12
CA TYR A 35 -6.84 3.09 11.38
C TYR A 35 -7.38 1.82 12.00
N ALA A 36 -8.67 1.80 12.31
CA ALA A 36 -9.38 0.59 12.72
C ALA A 36 -9.59 -0.32 11.52
N LEU A 37 -8.87 -1.44 11.45
CA LEU A 37 -8.95 -2.42 10.36
C LEU A 37 -10.18 -3.32 10.50
N VAL A 38 -10.91 -3.46 9.40
CA VAL A 38 -12.02 -4.40 9.22
C VAL A 38 -11.76 -5.18 7.94
N PHE A 39 -11.71 -6.51 8.06
CA PHE A 39 -11.54 -7.40 6.90
C PHE A 39 -12.89 -7.91 6.44
N ALA A 40 -13.04 -8.11 5.12
CA ALA A 40 -14.21 -8.76 4.57
C ALA A 40 -14.37 -10.19 5.14
N GLU A 41 -15.61 -10.68 5.16
CA GLU A 41 -15.88 -12.06 5.56
C GLU A 41 -15.31 -13.07 4.55
N GLY A 42 -15.03 -14.28 5.02
CA GLY A 42 -14.59 -15.38 4.16
C GLY A 42 -13.82 -16.46 4.89
N THR A 43 -13.64 -17.59 4.22
CA THR A 43 -12.90 -18.74 4.76
C THR A 43 -11.40 -18.57 4.60
N LEU A 44 -10.63 -19.06 5.57
CA LEU A 44 -9.18 -19.16 5.45
C LEU A 44 -8.81 -20.34 4.54
N PRO A 45 -7.79 -20.21 3.69
CA PRO A 45 -7.22 -21.35 2.98
C PRO A 45 -6.79 -22.43 3.97
N ALA A 46 -7.10 -23.70 3.68
CA ALA A 46 -6.83 -24.83 4.59
C ALA A 46 -5.35 -24.92 5.01
N ALA A 47 -4.43 -24.64 4.07
CA ALA A 47 -3.01 -24.54 4.33
C ALA A 47 -2.68 -23.50 5.41
N CYS A 48 -3.22 -22.28 5.29
CA CYS A 48 -3.00 -21.22 6.29
C CYS A 48 -3.67 -21.55 7.63
N ALA A 49 -4.88 -22.09 7.61
CA ALA A 49 -5.56 -22.52 8.83
C ALA A 49 -4.77 -23.61 9.58
N SER A 50 -4.15 -24.55 8.86
CA SER A 50 -3.33 -25.63 9.44
C SER A 50 -2.04 -25.10 10.07
N GLU A 51 -1.47 -24.02 9.53
CA GLU A 51 -0.31 -23.33 10.11
C GLU A 51 -0.69 -22.33 11.22
N GLY A 52 -1.98 -22.16 11.54
CA GLY A 52 -2.45 -21.13 12.48
C GLY A 52 -2.32 -19.70 11.96
N VAL A 53 -2.16 -19.53 10.64
CA VAL A 53 -2.01 -18.23 9.97
C VAL A 53 -3.39 -17.64 9.68
N GLY A 54 -3.69 -16.53 10.35
CA GLY A 54 -4.97 -15.80 10.20
C GLY A 54 -4.82 -14.42 9.56
N LEU A 55 -5.86 -13.60 9.72
CA LEU A 55 -5.79 -12.17 9.41
C LEU A 55 -5.08 -11.43 10.57
N PRO A 56 -4.30 -10.38 10.28
CA PRO A 56 -3.64 -9.62 11.32
C PRO A 56 -4.64 -8.89 12.20
N ARG A 57 -4.26 -8.62 13.45
CA ARG A 57 -5.14 -8.03 14.46
C ARG A 57 -4.68 -6.64 14.88
N GLY A 58 -5.65 -5.87 15.39
CA GLY A 58 -5.41 -4.51 15.86
C GLY A 58 -5.45 -3.47 14.75
N PRO A 59 -5.13 -2.22 15.09
CA PRO A 59 -5.15 -1.13 14.13
C PRO A 59 -3.92 -1.12 13.25
N LEU A 60 -4.05 -0.45 12.11
CA LEU A 60 -2.95 -0.06 11.25
C LEU A 60 -2.52 1.35 11.63
N ASP A 61 -1.35 1.47 12.25
CA ASP A 61 -0.73 2.76 12.57
C ASP A 61 0.17 3.17 11.40
N LEU A 62 0.00 4.39 10.88
CA LEU A 62 0.73 4.92 9.73
C LEU A 62 1.42 6.24 10.06
N GLN A 63 2.63 6.40 9.54
CA GLN A 63 3.39 7.63 9.54
C GLN A 63 3.89 7.89 8.12
N ARG A 64 3.99 9.18 7.76
CA ARG A 64 4.38 9.59 6.42
C ARG A 64 5.52 10.61 6.46
N SER A 65 6.46 10.45 5.55
CA SER A 65 7.53 11.40 5.28
C SER A 65 7.64 11.63 3.77
N GLY A 66 7.03 12.70 3.28
CA GLY A 66 6.85 12.91 1.83
C GLY A 66 5.91 11.86 1.24
N SER A 67 6.39 11.12 0.23
CA SER A 67 5.69 9.98 -0.38
C SER A 67 5.96 8.65 0.31
N GLN A 68 6.93 8.58 1.23
CA GLN A 68 7.26 7.36 1.97
C GLN A 68 6.28 7.15 3.11
N LEU A 69 5.81 5.92 3.25
CA LEU A 69 4.97 5.46 4.36
C LEU A 69 5.75 4.47 5.22
N THR A 70 5.58 4.60 6.52
CA THR A 70 5.93 3.59 7.50
C THR A 70 4.70 3.27 8.32
N GLY A 71 4.65 2.08 8.89
CA GLY A 71 3.53 1.70 9.73
C GLY A 71 3.77 0.43 10.51
N SER A 72 2.75 0.02 11.23
CA SER A 72 2.75 -1.26 11.93
C SER A 72 1.35 -1.82 12.08
N VAL A 73 1.24 -3.15 12.02
CA VAL A 73 0.04 -3.90 12.38
C VAL A 73 0.48 -5.17 13.12
N GLU A 74 -0.15 -5.47 14.24
CA GLU A 74 0.19 -6.66 15.06
C GLU A 74 1.70 -6.77 15.40
N GLY A 75 2.39 -5.64 15.54
CA GLY A 75 3.84 -5.61 15.80
C GLY A 75 4.73 -5.85 14.58
N VAL A 76 4.18 -6.16 13.40
CA VAL A 76 4.92 -6.23 12.14
C VAL A 76 5.13 -4.82 11.60
N ALA A 77 6.39 -4.42 11.43
CA ALA A 77 6.75 -3.16 10.80
C ALA A 77 6.45 -3.23 9.29
N LEU A 78 5.79 -2.19 8.79
CA LEU A 78 5.42 -2.01 7.38
C LEU A 78 6.14 -0.79 6.81
N GLN A 79 6.52 -0.86 5.54
CA GLN A 79 7.14 0.23 4.80
C GLN A 79 6.62 0.25 3.37
N GLY A 80 6.52 1.43 2.77
CA GLY A 80 6.18 1.57 1.36
C GLY A 80 5.91 3.01 0.97
N SER A 81 4.93 3.22 0.09
CA SER A 81 4.73 4.52 -0.56
C SER A 81 3.26 4.85 -0.75
N VAL A 82 2.98 6.15 -0.80
CA VAL A 82 1.74 6.73 -1.34
C VAL A 82 2.03 7.42 -2.67
N TYR A 83 1.08 7.33 -3.59
CA TYR A 83 1.19 7.81 -4.95
C TYR A 83 0.23 8.98 -5.23
N ALA A 84 0.45 9.70 -6.33
CA ALA A 84 -0.34 10.88 -6.69
C ALA A 84 -1.86 10.62 -6.84
N ASN A 85 -2.23 9.41 -7.26
CA ASN A 85 -3.63 8.98 -7.39
C ASN A 85 -4.26 8.50 -6.06
N SER A 86 -3.67 8.86 -4.92
CA SER A 86 -4.09 8.42 -3.58
C SER A 86 -4.08 6.90 -3.37
N THR A 87 -3.39 6.15 -4.24
CA THR A 87 -3.10 4.74 -3.97
C THR A 87 -1.90 4.60 -3.04
N PHE A 88 -1.80 3.47 -2.36
CA PHE A 88 -0.69 3.16 -1.49
C PHE A 88 -0.29 1.69 -1.57
N LEU A 89 0.95 1.42 -1.19
CA LEU A 89 1.50 0.11 -0.97
C LEU A 89 2.27 0.10 0.36
N LEU A 90 2.05 -0.91 1.18
CA LEU A 90 2.76 -1.16 2.44
C LEU A 90 3.17 -2.62 2.47
N LEU A 91 4.45 -2.88 2.68
CA LEU A 91 5.05 -4.20 2.75
C LEU A 91 5.73 -4.38 4.10
N GLY A 92 5.57 -5.55 4.70
CA GLY A 92 6.34 -5.96 5.86
C GLY A 92 6.59 -7.44 5.86
N SER A 93 7.63 -7.84 6.57
CA SER A 93 7.91 -9.25 6.81
C SER A 93 8.59 -9.43 8.15
N GLN A 94 8.34 -10.58 8.76
CA GLN A 94 9.04 -11.04 9.94
C GLN A 94 9.68 -12.39 9.64
N GLY A 95 10.94 -12.52 10.05
CA GLY A 95 11.64 -13.80 10.01
C GLY A 95 11.11 -14.72 11.11
N LEU A 96 10.95 -15.99 10.77
CA LEU A 96 10.61 -17.05 11.71
C LEU A 96 11.71 -18.10 11.65
N ASP A 97 11.86 -18.92 12.68
CA ASP A 97 12.81 -20.03 12.66
C ASP A 97 12.49 -20.98 11.49
N GLY A 98 13.35 -20.95 10.46
CA GLY A 98 13.17 -21.71 9.22
C GLY A 98 12.05 -21.20 8.31
N GLY A 99 11.57 -19.96 8.45
CA GLY A 99 10.44 -19.47 7.66
C GLY A 99 10.30 -17.95 7.62
N SER A 100 9.19 -17.50 7.06
CA SER A 100 8.86 -16.08 6.94
C SER A 100 7.36 -15.86 6.96
N ASP A 101 6.93 -14.73 7.51
CA ASP A 101 5.56 -14.25 7.45
C ASP A 101 5.56 -12.84 6.90
N SER A 102 4.90 -12.62 5.76
CA SER A 102 4.89 -11.37 5.03
C SER A 102 3.48 -10.80 4.91
N LEU A 103 3.38 -9.48 4.96
CA LEU A 103 2.15 -8.71 4.80
C LEU A 103 2.33 -7.70 3.68
N SER A 104 1.33 -7.61 2.81
CA SER A 104 1.23 -6.60 1.76
C SER A 104 -0.16 -5.99 1.79
N PHE A 105 -0.24 -4.69 2.09
CA PHE A 105 -1.46 -3.92 1.95
C PHE A 105 -1.32 -3.02 0.74
N ASN A 106 -2.27 -3.11 -0.18
CA ASN A 106 -2.38 -2.19 -1.30
C ASN A 106 -3.81 -1.69 -1.41
N GLY A 107 -3.99 -0.43 -1.76
CA GLY A 107 -5.33 0.15 -1.77
C GLY A 107 -5.35 1.62 -2.13
N THR A 108 -6.47 2.25 -1.81
CA THR A 108 -6.72 3.67 -2.03
C THR A 108 -7.10 4.36 -0.73
N TYR A 109 -6.71 5.62 -0.61
CA TYR A 109 -7.12 6.52 0.46
C TYR A 109 -8.26 7.42 -0.01
N SER A 110 -9.30 7.52 0.81
CA SER A 110 -10.35 8.53 0.70
C SER A 110 -10.28 9.47 1.90
N GLY A 111 -10.15 10.77 1.61
CA GLY A 111 -10.23 11.80 2.64
C GLY A 111 -11.62 11.87 3.25
N GLY A 112 -11.68 12.17 4.55
CA GLY A 112 -12.94 12.45 5.24
C GLY A 112 -13.53 13.80 4.82
N SER A 113 -14.82 13.99 5.10
CA SER A 113 -15.47 15.29 4.90
C SER A 113 -15.14 16.24 6.07
N PRO A 114 -14.72 17.50 5.80
CA PRO A 114 -14.48 18.48 6.85
C PRO A 114 -15.75 18.81 7.65
N ASP A 115 -16.94 18.54 7.10
CA ASP A 115 -18.24 18.79 7.74
C ASP A 115 -18.66 17.67 8.71
N GLY A 116 -17.78 16.70 9.00
CA GLY A 116 -18.00 15.68 10.04
C GLY A 116 -18.90 14.51 9.64
N GLY A 117 -19.16 14.30 8.34
CA GLY A 117 -20.04 13.25 7.84
C GLY A 117 -19.37 11.93 7.44
N THR A 118 -18.05 11.94 7.20
CA THR A 118 -17.29 10.76 6.79
C THR A 118 -15.88 10.86 7.32
N ASP A 119 -15.42 9.86 8.06
CA ASP A 119 -14.02 9.77 8.48
C ASP A 119 -13.13 9.38 7.29
N ALA A 120 -11.85 9.75 7.36
CA ALA A 120 -10.89 9.31 6.37
C ALA A 120 -10.73 7.78 6.40
N GLN A 121 -10.62 7.17 5.22
CA GLN A 121 -10.68 5.72 5.09
C GLN A 121 -9.64 5.17 4.10
N LEU A 122 -9.17 3.96 4.38
CA LEU A 122 -8.39 3.14 3.47
C LEU A 122 -9.26 1.99 3.00
N THR A 123 -9.22 1.69 1.71
CA THR A 123 -9.86 0.49 1.15
C THR A 123 -8.89 -0.24 0.25
N GLY A 124 -8.87 -1.57 0.31
CA GLY A 124 -7.88 -2.30 -0.46
C GLY A 124 -7.88 -3.80 -0.23
N SER A 125 -6.74 -4.41 -0.53
CA SER A 125 -6.48 -5.83 -0.35
C SER A 125 -5.26 -6.04 0.54
N LEU A 126 -5.39 -6.97 1.48
CA LEU A 126 -4.29 -7.58 2.19
C LEU A 126 -3.90 -8.87 1.47
N THR A 127 -2.61 -9.04 1.22
CA THR A 127 -2.00 -10.33 0.92
C THR A 127 -1.05 -10.70 2.05
N ARG A 128 -1.28 -11.85 2.70
CA ARG A 128 -0.38 -12.43 3.71
C ARG A 128 0.25 -13.70 3.16
N GLY A 129 1.58 -13.77 3.13
CA GLY A 129 2.34 -14.95 2.74
C GLY A 129 3.00 -15.59 3.94
N PHE A 130 2.98 -16.92 4.02
CA PHE A 130 3.63 -17.66 5.10
C PHE A 130 4.44 -18.82 4.56
N THR A 131 5.66 -18.99 5.08
CA THR A 131 6.53 -20.12 4.81
C THR A 131 7.11 -20.67 6.10
N ARG A 132 7.34 -21.99 6.15
CA ARG A 132 8.00 -22.68 7.25
C ARG A 132 8.69 -23.93 6.74
N ALA A 133 9.98 -24.07 7.01
CA ALA A 133 10.77 -25.23 6.65
C ALA A 133 10.24 -26.49 7.34
N GLY A 134 10.17 -27.59 6.60
CA GLY A 134 9.70 -28.87 7.11
C GLY A 134 8.18 -28.96 7.33
N SER A 135 7.41 -27.91 7.02
CA SER A 135 5.95 -28.01 7.01
C SER A 135 5.45 -28.71 5.74
N ALA A 136 4.46 -29.59 5.90
CA ALA A 136 3.72 -30.21 4.80
C ALA A 136 2.59 -29.33 4.25
N THR A 137 2.25 -28.25 4.95
CA THR A 137 1.12 -27.36 4.67
C THR A 137 1.54 -25.93 4.31
N ALA A 138 2.80 -25.55 4.52
CA ALA A 138 3.41 -24.34 3.97
C ALA A 138 4.09 -24.65 2.62
N PRO A 139 4.23 -23.66 1.70
CA PRO A 139 3.82 -22.26 1.84
C PRO A 139 2.30 -22.08 1.78
N CYS A 140 1.82 -21.00 2.38
CA CYS A 140 0.41 -20.60 2.28
C CYS A 140 0.31 -19.11 1.92
N SER A 141 -0.79 -18.74 1.26
CA SER A 141 -1.11 -17.34 0.92
C SER A 141 -2.57 -17.06 1.22
N LEU A 142 -2.83 -15.95 1.89
CA LEU A 142 -4.16 -15.46 2.26
C LEU A 142 -4.36 -14.09 1.63
N VAL A 143 -5.42 -13.94 0.83
CA VAL A 143 -5.83 -12.65 0.26
C VAL A 143 -7.18 -12.26 0.84
N ARG A 144 -7.30 -11.02 1.32
CA ARG A 144 -8.57 -10.52 1.86
C ARG A 144 -8.72 -9.01 1.66
N SER A 145 -9.88 -8.59 1.15
CA SER A 145 -10.24 -7.19 1.10
C SER A 145 -10.38 -6.60 2.51
N PHE A 146 -10.00 -5.34 2.67
CA PHE A 146 -10.15 -4.62 3.93
C PHE A 146 -10.68 -3.22 3.72
N THR A 147 -11.25 -2.70 4.80
CA THR A 147 -11.57 -1.31 5.01
C THR A 147 -10.91 -0.88 6.32
N ALA A 148 -10.33 0.32 6.36
CA ALA A 148 -9.71 0.86 7.57
C ALA A 148 -10.17 2.29 7.79
N THR A 149 -10.85 2.58 8.90
CA THR A 149 -11.36 3.92 9.21
C THR A 149 -10.44 4.61 10.20
N ARG A 150 -10.08 5.88 9.96
CA ARG A 150 -9.19 6.66 10.84
C ARG A 150 -9.88 6.93 12.18
N GLN A 151 -9.12 6.82 13.27
CA GLN A 151 -9.55 7.08 14.66
C GLN A 151 -9.20 8.49 15.13
#